data_AF-A0AAU0LT69-F1
#
_entry.id   AF-A0AAU0LT69-F1
#
_cell.length_a   1.000
_cell.length_b   1.000
_cell.length_c   1.000
_cell.angle_alpha   90.00
_cell.angle_beta   90.00
_cell.angle_gamma   90.00
#
_symmetry.space_group_name_H-M   'P 1'
#
loop_
_entity.id
_entity.type
_entity.pdbx_description
1 polymer ?
#
loop_
_entity_poly.entity_id
_entity_poly.type
_entity_poly.pdbx_seq_one_letter_code
_entity_poly.pdbx_strand_id
1 'polypeptide(L)'
;MEAKETKWLYETILSGPGMDEQVKFSFTASRKVILLLAEAIENGLKMEGSGLKDSIGTTGITELEQLKELVLERSNLSLLANQLTKIK
;
A
#
# COMPACT_ATOMS: atom_id res chain seq x y z
N MET A 1 -21.23 -8.47 7.63
CA MET A 1 -20.69 -9.03 6.37
C MET A 1 -19.61 -10.00 6.76
N GLU A 2 -19.75 -11.26 6.39
CA GLU A 2 -18.69 -12.25 6.58
C GLU A 2 -17.49 -11.88 5.69
N ALA A 3 -16.26 -12.15 6.14
CA ALA A 3 -15.03 -11.79 5.40
C ALA A 3 -15.03 -12.30 3.95
N LYS A 4 -15.71 -13.43 3.70
CA LYS A 4 -15.91 -14.02 2.38
C LYS A 4 -16.79 -13.17 1.46
N GLU A 5 -17.86 -12.58 1.98
CA GLU A 5 -18.75 -11.70 1.21
C GLU A 5 -18.03 -10.41 0.81
N THR A 6 -17.25 -9.85 1.74
CA THR A 6 -16.44 -8.65 1.52
C THR A 6 -15.38 -8.89 0.44
N LYS A 7 -14.67 -10.02 0.50
CA LYS A 7 -13.67 -10.38 -0.51
C LYS A 7 -14.29 -10.54 -1.90
N TRP A 8 -15.42 -11.26 -2.00
CA TRP A 8 -16.11 -11.46 -3.27
C TRP A 8 -16.58 -10.13 -3.91
N LEU A 9 -17.05 -9.19 -3.08
CA LEU A 9 -17.41 -7.85 -3.54
C LEU A 9 -16.21 -7.11 -4.13
N TYR A 10 -15.06 -7.13 -3.45
CA TYR A 10 -13.84 -6.50 -3.95
C TYR A 10 -13.34 -7.16 -5.24
N GLU A 11 -13.30 -8.50 -5.32
CA GLU A 11 -12.95 -9.21 -6.55
C GLU A 11 -13.86 -8.81 -7.73
N THR A 12 -15.16 -8.67 -7.47
CA THR A 12 -16.12 -8.26 -8.52
C THR A 12 -15.82 -6.83 -9.00
N ILE A 13 -15.61 -5.88 -8.07
CA ILE A 13 -15.32 -4.49 -8.43
C ILE A 13 -14.00 -4.38 -9.20
N LEU A 14 -12.97 -5.10 -8.75
CA LEU A 14 -11.65 -5.09 -9.36
C LEU A 14 -11.56 -5.90 -10.67
N SER A 15 -12.57 -6.70 -11.01
CA SER A 15 -12.67 -7.36 -12.33
C SER A 15 -13.17 -6.43 -13.44
N GLY A 16 -13.47 -5.17 -13.11
CA GLY A 16 -13.86 -4.15 -14.08
C GLY A 16 -12.76 -3.87 -15.11
N PRO A 17 -13.13 -3.49 -16.35
CA PRO A 17 -12.16 -3.10 -17.36
C PRO A 17 -11.34 -1.89 -16.88
N GLY A 18 -10.03 -1.92 -17.13
CA GLY A 18 -9.10 -0.84 -16.78
C GLY A 18 -8.47 -0.93 -15.39
N MET A 19 -8.82 -1.93 -14.57
CA MET A 19 -8.26 -2.08 -13.22
C MET A 19 -6.79 -2.48 -13.20
N ASP A 20 -6.29 -3.07 -14.29
CA ASP A 20 -4.86 -3.38 -14.50
C ASP A 20 -4.10 -2.25 -15.21
N GLU A 21 -4.74 -1.11 -15.50
CA GLU A 21 -4.08 0.01 -16.18
C GLU A 21 -3.12 0.76 -15.26
N GLN A 22 -1.88 0.96 -15.72
CA GLN A 22 -0.91 1.78 -15.02
C GLN A 22 -1.20 3.27 -15.20
N VAL A 23 -1.36 3.98 -14.08
CA VAL A 23 -1.59 5.43 -14.07
C VAL A 23 -0.35 6.21 -13.62
N LYS A 24 -0.07 7.35 -14.28
CA LYS A 24 0.96 8.28 -13.82
C LYS A 24 0.45 9.06 -12.62
N PHE A 25 1.09 8.87 -11.47
CA PHE A 25 0.73 9.54 -10.22
C PHE A 25 1.87 10.43 -9.72
N SER A 26 1.57 11.70 -9.45
CA SER A 26 2.49 12.68 -8.88
C SER A 26 1.82 13.42 -7.74
N PHE A 27 2.48 13.51 -6.58
CA PHE A 27 1.96 14.24 -5.43
C PHE A 27 3.10 14.91 -4.66
N THR A 28 2.78 15.95 -3.88
CA THR A 28 3.71 16.62 -2.98
C THR A 28 3.12 16.59 -1.57
N ALA A 29 3.92 16.21 -0.57
CA ALA A 29 3.50 16.18 0.83
C ALA A 29 4.65 16.51 1.77
N SER A 30 4.33 16.81 3.03
CA SER A 30 5.36 17.05 4.05
C SER A 30 6.09 15.75 4.42
N ARG A 31 7.35 15.87 4.87
CA ARG A 31 8.16 14.72 5.33
C ARG A 31 7.44 13.86 6.39
N LYS A 32 6.65 14.48 7.28
CA LYS A 32 5.85 13.76 8.29
C LYS A 32 4.79 12.87 7.64
N VAL A 33 4.10 13.39 6.63
CA VAL A 33 3.07 12.64 5.89
C VAL A 33 3.70 11.50 5.09
N ILE A 34 4.88 11.71 4.50
CA ILE A 34 5.60 10.64 3.79
C ILE A 34 5.98 9.49 4.73
N LEU A 35 6.51 9.80 5.91
CA LEU A 35 6.84 8.77 6.91
C LEU A 35 5.59 8.03 7.38
N LEU A 36 4.50 8.75 7.66
CA LEU A 36 3.23 8.16 8.05
C LEU A 36 2.66 7.27 6.94
N LEU A 37 2.76 7.69 5.68
CA LEU A 37 2.32 6.89 4.53
C LEU A 37 3.12 5.58 4.43
N ALA A 38 4.44 5.64 4.56
CA ALA A 38 5.28 4.45 4.51
C ALA A 38 4.93 3.46 5.63
N GLU A 39 4.70 3.97 6.84
CA GLU A 39 4.25 3.16 7.98
C GLU A 39 2.83 2.60 7.77
N ALA A 40 1.92 3.39 7.22
CA ALA A 40 0.55 2.97 6.93
C ALA A 40 0.52 1.85 5.88
N ILE A 41 1.37 1.92 4.85
CA ILE A 41 1.53 0.83 3.87
C ILE A 41 2.04 -0.43 4.58
N GLU A 42 3.08 -0.33 5.39
CA GLU A 42 3.65 -1.49 6.10
C GLU A 42 2.63 -2.15 7.05
N ASN A 43 1.90 -1.36 7.82
CA ASN A 43 0.86 -1.86 8.71
C ASN A 43 -0.33 -2.43 7.95
N GLY A 44 -0.73 -1.79 6.84
CA GLY A 44 -1.79 -2.27 5.96
C GLY A 44 -1.47 -3.63 5.36
N LEU A 45 -0.21 -3.86 4.97
CA LEU A 45 0.26 -5.16 4.47
C LEU A 45 0.30 -6.25 5.55
N LYS A 46 0.47 -5.89 6.82
CA LYS A 46 0.43 -6.82 7.97
C LYS A 46 -0.99 -7.10 8.47
N MET A 47 -1.99 -6.35 8.03
CA MET A 47 -3.37 -6.49 8.48
C MET A 47 -4.02 -7.72 7.84
N GLU A 48 -4.62 -8.58 8.66
CA GLU A 48 -5.38 -9.76 8.23
C GLU A 48 -6.87 -9.43 8.08
N GLY A 49 -7.57 -10.12 7.15
CA GLY A 49 -9.00 -9.93 6.93
C GLY A 49 -9.38 -8.62 6.22
N SER A 50 -8.43 -8.01 5.51
CA SER A 50 -8.67 -6.85 4.67
C SER A 50 -9.14 -7.32 3.30
N GLY A 51 -10.44 -7.22 3.03
CA GLY A 51 -11.04 -7.73 1.79
C GLY A 51 -10.37 -7.18 0.52
N LEU A 52 -9.90 -5.92 0.51
CA LEU A 52 -9.20 -5.35 -0.64
C LEU A 52 -7.80 -5.97 -0.79
N LYS A 53 -7.00 -6.02 0.28
CA LYS A 53 -5.66 -6.63 0.29
C LYS A 53 -5.73 -8.08 -0.21
N ASP A 54 -6.73 -8.82 0.25
CA ASP A 54 -6.93 -10.23 -0.09
C ASP A 54 -7.38 -10.43 -1.55
N SER A 55 -7.87 -9.38 -2.21
CA SER A 55 -8.32 -9.38 -3.61
C SER A 55 -7.27 -8.91 -4.61
N ILE A 56 -6.27 -8.08 -4.22
CA ILE A 56 -5.24 -7.58 -5.17
C ILE A 56 -4.16 -8.62 -5.51
N GLY A 57 -4.11 -9.72 -4.76
CA GLY A 57 -3.12 -10.79 -4.94
C GLY A 57 -1.68 -10.37 -4.60
N THR A 58 -0.73 -11.25 -4.94
CA THR A 58 0.70 -11.03 -4.62
C THR A 58 1.32 -9.91 -5.43
N THR A 59 0.89 -9.73 -6.68
CA THR A 59 1.42 -8.68 -7.57
C THR A 59 1.15 -7.29 -7.01
N GLY A 60 -0.09 -6.99 -6.62
CA GLY A 60 -0.44 -5.69 -6.04
C GLY A 60 0.25 -5.44 -4.69
N ILE A 61 0.49 -6.50 -3.91
CA ILE A 61 1.28 -6.39 -2.66
C ILE A 61 2.72 -5.98 -2.98
N THR A 62 3.36 -6.61 -3.97
CA THR A 62 4.71 -6.24 -4.40
C THR A 62 4.76 -4.81 -4.95
N GLU A 63 3.76 -4.39 -5.72
CA GLU A 63 3.67 -3.00 -6.22
C GLU A 63 3.54 -1.98 -5.07
N LEU A 64 2.78 -2.30 -4.02
CA LEU A 64 2.68 -1.48 -2.80
C LEU A 64 4.00 -1.39 -2.03
N GLU A 65 4.75 -2.49 -1.94
CA GLU A 65 6.09 -2.49 -1.34
C GLU A 65 7.06 -1.61 -2.13
N GLN A 66 7.06 -1.74 -3.45
CA GLN A 66 7.86 -0.91 -4.34
C GLN A 66 7.47 0.57 -4.25
N LEU A 67 6.17 0.88 -4.13
CA LEU A 67 5.69 2.25 -3.93
C LEU A 67 6.21 2.86 -2.63
N LYS A 68 6.17 2.10 -1.53
CA LYS A 68 6.73 2.52 -0.24
C LYS A 68 8.21 2.87 -0.38
N GLU A 69 9.00 1.99 -0.99
CA GLU A 69 10.43 2.21 -1.21
C GLU A 69 10.70 3.43 -2.09
N LEU A 70 9.98 3.55 -3.21
CA LEU A 70 10.10 4.66 -4.16
C LEU A 70 9.81 6.01 -3.50
N VAL A 71 8.75 6.09 -2.69
CA VAL A 71 8.36 7.33 -2.03
C VAL A 71 9.39 7.73 -0.95
N LEU A 72 9.95 6.77 -0.21
CA LEU A 72 11.00 7.03 0.77
C LEU A 72 12.32 7.45 0.12
N GLU A 73 12.69 6.82 -0.99
CA GLU A 73 13.89 7.16 -1.74
C GLU A 73 13.78 8.57 -2.34
N ARG A 74 12.68 8.87 -3.03
CA ARG A 74 12.45 10.19 -3.66
C ARG A 74 12.38 11.33 -2.65
N SER A 75 11.99 11.06 -1.42
CA SER A 75 11.92 12.05 -0.34
C SER A 75 13.20 12.12 0.50
N ASN A 76 14.20 11.29 0.21
CA ASN A 76 15.44 11.14 0.98
C ASN A 76 15.17 10.84 2.47
N LEU A 77 14.21 9.94 2.72
CA LEU A 77 13.74 9.56 4.05
C LEU A 77 14.01 8.10 4.43
N SER A 78 14.56 7.29 3.53
CA SER A 78 14.78 5.85 3.74
C SER A 78 15.57 5.54 5.02
N LEU A 79 16.65 6.28 5.29
CA LEU A 79 17.43 6.09 6.51
C LEU A 79 16.62 6.41 7.78
N LEU A 80 15.87 7.52 7.77
CA LEU A 80 15.08 7.94 8.92
C LEU A 80 13.94 6.96 9.20
N ALA A 81 13.25 6.49 8.15
CA ALA A 81 12.23 5.45 8.28
C ALA A 81 12.80 4.18 8.93
N ASN A 82 13.97 3.71 8.49
CA ASN A 82 14.66 2.56 9.07
C ASN A 82 15.14 2.76 10.51
N GLN A 83 15.40 3.99 10.93
CA GLN A 83 15.73 4.30 12.32
C GLN A 83 14.47 4.25 13.19
N LEU A 84 13.35 4.78 12.69
CA LEU A 84 12.08 4.79 13.41
C LEU A 84 11.52 3.38 13.65
N THR A 85 11.71 2.45 12.71
CA THR A 85 11.31 1.05 12.90
C THR A 85 12.09 0.34 14.01
N LYS A 86 13.31 0.77 14.31
CA LYS A 86 14.15 0.21 15.39
C LYS A 86 13.83 0.76 16.78
N ILE A 87 13.02 1.81 16.86
CA ILE A 87 12.62 2.44 18.12
C ILE A 87 11.35 1.81 18.68
N LYS A 88 10.59 1.07 17.85
CA LYS A 88 9.43 0.28 18.25
C LYS A 88 9.84 -1.05 18.85
#